data_AF-A0A9P5XT81-F1
#
_entry.id   AF-A0A9P5XT81-F1
#
_cell.length_a   1.000
_cell.length_b   1.000
_cell.length_c   1.000
_cell.angle_alpha   90.00
_cell.angle_beta   90.00
_cell.angle_gamma   90.00
#
_symmetry.space_group_name_H-M   'P 1'
#
loop_
_entity.id
_entity.type
_entity.pdbx_description
1 polymer ?
#
loop_
_entity_poly.entity_id
_entity_poly.type
_entity_poly.pdbx_seq_one_letter_code
_entity_poly.pdbx_strand_id
1 'polypeptide(L)'
;MGLFDVNMPLLYGEGRKAFIRLQLEIIKKSTDHSIFAWDEDILSSIDGGGLRGLLARSPAKFRGFGNVEKILVPAPDNDPPAHVSISETIPYSITNRGLSISLPI
;
A
#
# COMPACT_ATOMS: atom_id res chain seq x y z
N MET A 1 -4.27 -18.54 -2.43
CA MET A 1 -3.10 -19.42 -2.07
C MET A 1 -1.80 -18.65 -2.15
N GLY A 2 -1.42 -18.01 -1.04
CA GLY A 2 -0.22 -17.18 -0.88
C GLY A 2 -0.44 -16.11 0.20
N LEU A 3 0.65 -15.51 0.71
CA LEU A 3 0.68 -14.52 1.81
C LEU A 3 -0.33 -13.36 1.67
N PHE A 4 -0.77 -13.03 0.45
CA PHE A 4 -1.64 -11.89 0.14
C PHE A 4 -3.02 -12.27 -0.44
N ASP A 5 -3.34 -13.56 -0.50
CA ASP A 5 -4.60 -14.09 -1.08
C ASP A 5 -5.03 -13.45 -2.42
N VAL A 6 -4.06 -13.24 -3.31
CA VAL A 6 -4.26 -12.73 -4.66
C VAL A 6 -4.36 -13.88 -5.66
N ASN A 7 -5.19 -13.71 -6.70
CA ASN A 7 -5.25 -14.65 -7.82
C ASN A 7 -4.32 -14.16 -8.93
N MET A 8 -3.12 -14.74 -9.03
CA MET A 8 -2.19 -14.44 -10.12
C MET A 8 -2.09 -15.66 -11.06
N PRO A 9 -2.82 -15.69 -12.18
CA PRO A 9 -2.55 -16.69 -13.21
C PRO A 9 -1.10 -16.57 -13.68
N LEU A 10 -0.40 -17.71 -13.71
CA LEU A 10 1.03 -17.78 -14.05
C LEU A 10 1.21 -17.50 -15.54
N LEU A 11 1.54 -16.25 -15.88
CA LEU A 11 2.05 -15.88 -17.20
C LEU A 11 3.53 -16.27 -17.25
N TYR A 12 3.83 -17.38 -17.93
CA TYR A 12 5.21 -17.83 -18.15
C TYR A 12 6.00 -16.78 -18.95
N GLY A 13 7.22 -16.48 -18.50
CA GLY A 13 8.13 -15.53 -19.18
C GLY A 13 8.14 -14.10 -18.62
N GLU A 14 7.40 -13.80 -17.56
CA GLU A 14 7.32 -12.43 -17.04
C GLU A 14 8.56 -11.95 -16.26
N GLY A 15 9.34 -12.84 -15.64
CA GLY A 15 10.50 -12.46 -14.84
C GLY A 15 10.18 -11.35 -13.82
N ARG A 16 10.84 -10.18 -13.94
CA ARG A 16 10.61 -9.00 -13.09
C ARG A 16 9.20 -8.41 -13.17
N LYS A 17 8.45 -8.66 -14.25
CA LYS A 17 7.08 -8.14 -14.43
C LYS A 17 6.07 -8.86 -13.52
N ALA A 18 6.34 -10.10 -13.12
CA ALA A 18 5.46 -10.84 -12.22
C ALA A 18 5.32 -10.15 -10.85
N PHE A 19 6.41 -9.57 -10.34
CA PHE A 19 6.39 -8.84 -9.08
C PHE A 19 5.64 -7.50 -9.16
N ILE A 20 5.69 -6.83 -10.31
CA ILE A 20 4.88 -5.63 -10.54
C ILE A 20 3.40 -5.99 -10.55
N ARG A 21 3.04 -7.09 -11.21
CA ARG A 21 1.67 -7.59 -11.28
C ARG A 21 1.14 -8.00 -9.89
N LEU A 22 2.00 -8.60 -9.06
CA LEU A 22 1.69 -8.87 -7.65
C LEU A 22 1.31 -7.59 -6.90
N GLN A 23 2.14 -6.54 -7.01
CA GLN A 23 1.86 -5.27 -6.34
C GLN A 23 0.55 -4.64 -6.80
N LEU A 24 0.25 -4.71 -8.11
CA LEU A 24 -1.02 -4.21 -8.64
C LEU A 24 -2.23 -4.98 -8.10
N GLU A 25 -2.14 -6.30 -7.97
CA GLU A 25 -3.22 -7.10 -7.37
C GLU A 25 -3.40 -6.81 -5.87
N ILE A 26 -2.31 -6.51 -5.14
CA ILE A 26 -2.39 -6.06 -3.75
C ILE A 26 -3.09 -4.70 -3.67
N ILE A 27 -2.71 -3.72 -4.50
CA ILE A 27 -3.33 -2.37 -4.53
C ILE A 27 -4.83 -2.44 -4.86
N LYS A 28 -5.24 -3.36 -5.72
CA LYS A 28 -6.67 -3.54 -6.04
C LYS A 28 -7.49 -4.06 -4.87
N LYS A 29 -6.87 -4.84 -3.97
CA LYS A 29 -7.56 -5.51 -2.86
C LYS A 29 -7.33 -4.86 -1.49
N SER A 30 -6.27 -4.07 -1.34
CA SER A 30 -5.84 -3.48 -0.08
C SER A 30 -5.69 -1.96 -0.22
N THR A 31 -6.11 -1.25 0.82
CA THR A 31 -5.90 0.20 0.98
C THR A 31 -4.66 0.52 1.81
N ASP A 32 -3.84 -0.50 2.13
CA ASP A 32 -2.59 -0.32 2.83
C ASP A 32 -1.54 0.36 1.93
N HIS A 33 -1.05 1.51 2.38
CA HIS A 33 -0.07 2.32 1.68
C HIS A 33 1.38 1.85 1.94
N SER A 34 1.59 0.89 2.84
CA SER A 34 2.90 0.30 3.14
C SER A 34 3.57 -0.32 1.89
N ILE A 35 2.78 -0.65 0.86
CA ILE A 35 3.30 -1.15 -0.42
C ILE A 35 4.22 -0.15 -1.15
N PHE A 36 4.11 1.15 -0.84
CA PHE A 36 4.98 2.18 -1.38
C PHE A 36 6.21 2.47 -0.50
N ALA A 37 6.32 1.84 0.68
CA ALA A 37 7.45 1.97 1.58
C ALA A 37 8.59 1.03 1.17
N TRP A 38 9.29 1.39 0.09
CA TRP A 38 10.49 0.70 -0.39
C TRP A 38 11.55 1.72 -0.80
N ASP A 39 12.81 1.30 -0.83
CA ASP A 39 13.93 2.16 -1.21
C ASP A 39 14.78 1.51 -2.30
N GLU A 40 15.33 2.35 -3.17
CA GLU A 40 16.23 1.97 -4.23
C GLU A 40 17.56 2.66 -4.01
N ASP A 41 18.62 1.85 -3.80
CA ASP A 41 19.98 2.33 -3.57
C ASP A 41 20.31 3.56 -4.42
N ILE A 42 20.68 4.65 -3.76
CA ILE A 42 21.01 5.93 -4.39
C ILE A 42 22.04 5.76 -5.52
N LEU A 43 22.97 4.81 -5.38
CA LEU A 43 23.98 4.48 -6.39
C LEU A 43 23.38 3.89 -7.68
N SER A 44 22.27 3.16 -7.60
CA SER A 44 21.58 2.60 -8.76
C SER A 44 20.84 3.64 -9.61
N SER A 45 20.70 4.88 -9.11
CA SER A 45 20.16 6.02 -9.88
C SER A 45 21.22 6.82 -10.64
N ILE A 46 22.53 6.56 -10.42
CA ILE A 46 23.61 7.32 -11.06
C ILE A 46 23.91 6.78 -12.48
N ASP A 47 23.69 5.48 -12.71
CA ASP A 47 23.78 4.85 -14.03
C ASP A 47 22.50 5.11 -14.86
N GLY A 48 22.43 6.32 -15.40
CA GLY A 48 21.65 6.74 -16.57
C GLY A 48 20.37 5.97 -16.93
N GLY A 49 19.21 6.57 -16.67
CA GLY A 49 18.03 6.39 -17.53
C GLY A 49 16.86 5.58 -16.99
N GLY A 50 16.84 5.22 -15.71
CA GLY A 50 15.68 4.56 -15.12
C GLY A 50 14.60 5.56 -14.72
N LEU A 51 13.52 5.69 -15.51
CA LEU A 51 12.25 6.25 -15.01
C LEU A 51 11.90 5.55 -13.68
N ARG A 52 11.89 6.31 -12.58
CA ARG A 52 11.47 5.83 -11.26
C ARG A 52 9.97 5.55 -11.34
N GLY A 53 9.60 4.28 -11.20
CA GLY A 53 8.19 3.88 -11.13
C GLY A 53 7.72 3.91 -9.68
N LEU A 54 6.42 4.11 -9.48
CA LEU A 54 5.77 4.05 -8.16
C LEU A 54 5.90 2.66 -7.49
N LEU A 55 6.12 1.61 -8.28
CA LEU A 55 6.19 0.22 -7.84
C LEU A 55 7.63 -0.30 -7.83
N ALA A 56 7.95 -1.08 -6.80
CA ALA A 56 9.25 -1.70 -6.63
C ALA A 56 9.52 -2.74 -7.73
N ARG A 57 10.76 -2.78 -8.24
CA ARG A 57 11.15 -3.75 -9.28
C ARG A 57 11.51 -5.14 -8.73
N SER A 58 11.69 -5.25 -7.41
CA SER A 58 12.08 -6.48 -6.73
C SER A 58 11.65 -6.45 -5.25
N PRO A 59 11.25 -7.59 -4.66
CA PRO A 59 10.93 -7.68 -3.23
C PRO A 59 12.13 -7.33 -2.32
N ALA A 60 13.37 -7.42 -2.81
CA ALA A 60 14.56 -7.06 -2.04
C ALA A 60 14.57 -5.58 -1.60
N LYS A 61 13.84 -4.72 -2.30
CA LYS A 61 13.73 -3.28 -2.00
C LYS A 61 12.92 -2.98 -0.72
N PHE A 62 12.26 -4.01 -0.15
CA PHE A 62 11.53 -3.92 1.13
C PHE A 62 12.35 -4.39 2.34
N ARG A 63 13.61 -4.82 2.17
CA ARG A 63 14.41 -5.44 3.24
C ARG A 63 14.53 -4.57 4.51
N GLY A 64 14.52 -3.25 4.37
CA GLY A 64 14.60 -2.30 5.49
C GLY A 64 13.25 -1.88 6.09
N PHE A 65 12.13 -2.31 5.50
CA PHE A 65 10.78 -1.79 5.81
C PHE A 65 9.92 -2.84 6.53
N GLY A 66 10.50 -3.57 7.47
CA GLY A 66 9.79 -4.61 8.23
C GLY A 66 8.85 -4.07 9.32
N ASN A 67 9.03 -2.82 9.74
CA ASN A 67 8.21 -2.19 10.78
C ASN A 67 7.55 -0.90 10.25
N VAL A 68 6.48 -1.07 9.48
CA VAL A 68 5.64 0.03 8.99
C VAL A 68 4.37 0.07 9.83
N GLU A 69 4.18 1.14 10.59
CA GLU A 69 3.01 1.31 11.45
C GLU A 69 2.09 2.39 10.87
N LYS A 70 0.78 2.11 10.90
CA LYS A 70 -0.23 3.11 10.55
C LYS A 70 -0.33 4.12 11.69
N ILE A 71 -0.02 5.38 11.40
CA ILE A 71 -0.24 6.47 12.35
C ILE A 71 -1.75 6.63 12.55
N LEU A 72 -2.21 6.33 13.76
CA LEU A 72 -3.55 6.68 14.22
C LEU A 72 -3.48 8.11 14.73
N VAL A 73 -4.04 9.05 13.98
CA VAL A 73 -4.18 10.44 14.46
C VAL A 73 -5.19 10.41 15.60
N PRO A 74 -4.81 10.80 16.84
CA PRO A 74 -5.78 10.92 17.92
C PRO A 74 -6.83 11.97 17.51
N ALA A 75 -8.10 11.68 17.79
CA ALA A 75 -9.17 12.62 17.56
C ALA A 75 -8.82 13.98 18.21
N PRO A 76 -9.09 15.11 17.55
CA PRO A 76 -8.82 16.43 18.12
C PRO A 76 -9.50 16.54 19.49
N ASP A 77 -8.76 17.10 20.45
CA ASP A 77 -8.90 16.95 21.91
C ASP A 77 -10.22 17.46 22.56
N ASN A 78 -11.33 17.56 21.83
CA ASN A 78 -12.58 18.13 22.32
C ASN A 78 -13.77 17.15 22.40
N ASP A 79 -13.62 15.88 22.03
CA ASP A 79 -14.67 14.86 22.22
C ASP A 79 -14.34 13.94 23.42
N PRO A 80 -15.28 13.75 24.38
CA PRO A 80 -15.07 12.85 25.52
C PRO A 80 -14.93 11.38 25.06
N PRO A 81 -14.26 10.50 25.84
CA PRO A 81 -13.89 9.16 25.41
C PRO A 81 -15.10 8.22 25.49
N ALA A 82 -16.06 8.38 24.58
CA ALA A 82 -17.15 7.43 24.38
C ALA A 82 -16.69 6.39 23.36
N HIS A 83 -15.92 5.41 23.85
CA HIS A 83 -15.42 4.26 23.11
C HIS A 83 -14.53 4.67 21.93
N VAL A 84 -13.26 4.24 21.95
CA VAL A 84 -12.41 4.24 20.75
C VAL A 84 -13.10 3.32 19.74
N SER A 85 -14.05 3.90 19.02
CA SER A 85 -14.67 3.33 17.85
C SER A 85 -13.51 3.17 16.92
N ILE A 86 -13.18 1.92 16.63
CA ILE A 86 -12.18 1.54 15.65
C ILE A 86 -12.71 2.07 14.32
N SER A 87 -12.56 3.37 14.08
CA SER A 87 -12.45 3.88 12.74
C SER A 87 -11.09 3.40 12.28
N GLU A 88 -11.04 2.12 11.86
CA GLU A 88 -10.44 1.88 10.57
C GLU A 88 -10.95 3.03 9.70
N THR A 89 -10.09 3.99 9.41
CA THR A 89 -10.37 5.05 8.45
C THR A 89 -10.56 4.33 7.13
N ILE A 90 -11.76 3.77 6.93
CA ILE A 90 -12.14 3.15 5.68
C ILE A 90 -12.15 4.33 4.73
N PRO A 91 -11.21 4.41 3.77
CA PRO A 91 -11.00 5.61 2.98
C PRO A 91 -12.24 5.97 2.16
N TYR A 92 -13.12 4.98 1.94
CA TYR A 92 -14.44 5.17 1.36
C TYR A 92 -15.41 4.07 1.80
N SER A 93 -16.69 4.38 1.92
CA SER A 93 -17.76 3.42 2.23
C SER A 93 -18.93 3.59 1.27
N ILE A 94 -19.55 2.48 0.86
CA ILE A 94 -20.77 2.48 0.06
C ILE A 94 -21.97 2.50 1.00
N THR A 95 -22.80 3.54 0.87
CA THR A 95 -24.01 3.75 1.67
C THR A 95 -25.25 3.70 0.79
N ASN A 96 -26.43 3.65 1.39
CA ASN A 96 -27.71 3.81 0.69
C ASN A 96 -27.88 5.19 0.01
N ARG A 97 -26.94 6.12 0.22
CA ARG A 97 -26.86 7.43 -0.46
C ARG A 97 -25.75 7.51 -1.51
N GLY A 98 -25.00 6.43 -1.73
CA GLY A 98 -23.86 6.39 -2.65
C GLY A 98 -22.51 6.29 -1.93
N LEU A 99 -21.46 6.83 -2.55
CA LEU A 99 -20.08 6.75 -2.09
C LEU A 99 -19.79 7.82 -1.03
N SER A 100 -19.40 7.41 0.17
CA SER A 100 -18.90 8.28 1.24
C SER A 100 -17.37 8.21 1.25
N ILE A 101 -16.69 9.36 1.23
CA ILE A 101 -15.22 9.46 1.30
C ILE A 101 -14.91 10.48 2.39
N SER A 102 -14.08 10.12 3.38
CA SER A 102 -13.55 11.06 4.37
C SER A 102 -12.09 11.34 4.07
N LEU A 103 -11.76 12.59 3.76
CA LEU A 103 -10.37 13.01 3.59
C LEU A 103 -9.81 13.42 4.96
N PRO A 104 -8.58 12.99 5.34
CA PRO A 104 -7.87 13.61 6.44
C PRO A 104 -7.57 15.07 6.04
N ILE A 105 -7.98 16.01 6.89
CA ILE A 105 -7.76 17.45 6.70
C ILE A 105 -6.39 17.84 7.28
#